data_AF-A0A9P4J7B9-F1
#
_entry.id   AF-A0A9P4J7B9-F1
#
_cell.length_a   1.000
_cell.length_b   1.000
_cell.length_c   1.000
_cell.angle_alpha   90.00
_cell.angle_beta   90.00
_cell.angle_gamma   90.00
#
_symmetry.space_group_name_H-M   'P 1'
#
loop_
_entity.id
_entity.type
_entity.pdbx_description
1 polymer ?
#
loop_
_entity_poly.entity_id
_entity_poly.type
_entity_poly.pdbx_seq_one_letter_code
_entity_poly.pdbx_strand_id
1 'polypeptide(L)'
;MDISRYSSAALEQLHHSGAHLNVSFRGGPSLTPIASNGTAKLDFEYAEHGFLGDAITLTLGPGQTALAGKTPFTLPNGLSLTYGQINGVSGLCCLKQNLVATDDHSSDGINPTEQSARFLESWGTLATDKIRQPTEAKKLLGVLEGEVAAVNKAVGEGRDPANAYANLADPTARFEAITADRPHGQPSYLKLAEMNFDHFGYDARTAYNAGHMTALQQAVMRSNDYGNLILAYTLNAFADHFLEDSFSAGHVRTPRRYLHSNFGDADLCAKAMHDEDNSIGLSVNNSMGQVWTMYGDKRLLDKANQVNRQMALQAVQVSANEIYQAWLTRTIPNPADFGAWKIAPTLASCEDENQALAPLFTPSKHPKRRKNIEDRHRWRYTSDYWFWTTLLSINLSGLWKYPIHM
;
A
#
# COMPACT_ATOMS: atom_id res chain seq x y z
N MET A 1 -12.54 -26.57 -15.49
CA MET A 1 -13.06 -27.42 -14.40
C MET A 1 -14.37 -26.80 -13.93
N ASP A 2 -15.45 -27.57 -13.96
CA ASP A 2 -16.82 -27.10 -13.73
C ASP A 2 -17.14 -27.09 -12.22
N ILE A 3 -17.51 -25.93 -11.67
CA ILE A 3 -17.71 -25.68 -10.23
C ILE A 3 -19.17 -25.30 -9.98
N SER A 4 -20.10 -26.16 -10.38
CA SER A 4 -21.51 -26.06 -9.98
C SER A 4 -21.82 -27.12 -8.92
N ARG A 5 -21.75 -26.74 -7.64
CA ARG A 5 -22.40 -27.36 -6.47
C ARG A 5 -21.92 -26.61 -5.24
N TYR A 6 -22.85 -26.06 -4.46
CA TYR A 6 -22.90 -26.01 -2.98
C TYR A 6 -23.77 -24.82 -2.56
N SER A 7 -24.95 -25.19 -2.08
CA SER A 7 -26.05 -24.34 -1.62
C SER A 7 -25.96 -24.09 -0.11
N SER A 8 -26.30 -22.85 0.28
CA SER A 8 -27.13 -22.45 1.44
C SER A 8 -26.93 -23.15 2.80
N ALA A 9 -26.50 -22.38 3.81
CA ALA A 9 -27.21 -22.18 5.11
C ALA A 9 -26.37 -21.34 6.09
N ALA A 10 -27.08 -20.63 6.99
CA ALA A 10 -26.62 -20.00 8.24
C ALA A 10 -26.24 -18.50 8.22
N LEU A 11 -27.27 -17.67 8.06
CA LEU A 11 -27.43 -16.39 8.76
C LEU A 11 -28.14 -16.69 10.10
N GLU A 12 -27.56 -16.30 11.25
CA GLU A 12 -28.27 -15.78 12.44
C GLU A 12 -27.36 -15.61 13.68
N GLN A 13 -27.24 -14.37 14.15
CA GLN A 13 -27.41 -13.91 15.56
C GLN A 13 -26.40 -12.85 16.04
N LEU A 14 -27.00 -11.77 16.53
CA LEU A 14 -26.43 -10.54 17.08
C LEU A 14 -26.45 -10.53 18.62
N HIS A 15 -25.62 -9.63 19.18
CA HIS A 15 -25.84 -8.75 20.34
C HIS A 15 -25.35 -9.07 21.77
N HIS A 16 -24.77 -8.00 22.35
CA HIS A 16 -24.54 -7.62 23.77
C HIS A 16 -23.26 -8.17 24.44
N SER A 17 -22.46 -7.40 25.18
CA SER A 17 -22.76 -6.31 26.12
C SER A 17 -21.50 -5.48 26.44
N GLY A 18 -21.67 -4.25 26.92
CA GLY A 18 -20.58 -3.37 27.38
C GLY A 18 -20.28 -3.48 28.87
N ALA A 19 -19.09 -3.04 29.26
CA ALA A 19 -18.78 -2.66 30.64
C ALA A 19 -17.63 -1.64 30.68
N HIS A 20 -17.88 -0.52 31.37
CA HIS A 20 -16.92 0.53 31.70
C HIS A 20 -16.09 0.14 32.93
N LEU A 21 -14.80 0.50 32.95
CA LEU A 21 -13.98 0.51 34.17
C LEU A 21 -13.14 1.79 34.23
N ASN A 22 -13.38 2.57 35.29
CA ASN A 22 -12.59 3.72 35.74
C ASN A 22 -11.46 3.24 36.66
N VAL A 23 -10.22 3.72 36.47
CA VAL A 23 -9.14 3.60 37.47
C VAL A 23 -8.30 4.87 37.53
N SER A 24 -8.04 5.34 38.75
CA SER A 24 -7.34 6.58 39.14
C SER A 24 -5.81 6.44 39.17
N PHE A 25 -5.09 7.53 38.92
CA PHE A 25 -3.63 7.64 38.97
C PHE A 25 -3.09 8.09 40.35
N ARG A 26 -1.96 7.52 40.79
CA ARG A 26 -1.00 8.13 41.74
C ARG A 26 0.44 7.62 41.55
N GLY A 27 1.39 8.57 41.45
CA GLY A 27 2.77 8.52 42.02
C GLY A 27 3.90 7.86 41.20
N GLY A 28 4.92 8.66 40.79
CA GLY A 28 6.14 8.29 40.03
C GLY A 28 7.23 7.53 40.84
N PRO A 29 8.56 7.54 40.48
CA PRO A 29 9.28 8.43 39.54
C PRO A 29 10.27 7.76 38.53
N SER A 30 10.77 8.59 37.61
CA SER A 30 12.06 8.62 36.89
C SER A 30 12.63 7.35 36.23
N LEU A 31 12.63 7.33 34.89
CA LEU A 31 13.60 6.57 34.08
C LEU A 31 14.10 7.45 32.92
N THR A 32 15.42 7.67 32.88
CA THR A 32 16.17 8.19 31.74
C THR A 32 16.04 7.27 30.52
N PRO A 33 15.72 7.76 29.31
CA PRO A 33 15.79 6.93 28.13
C PRO A 33 17.19 6.91 27.52
N ILE A 34 17.64 5.68 27.32
CA ILE A 34 18.81 5.21 26.60
C ILE A 34 18.65 5.53 25.11
N ALA A 35 19.77 5.91 24.47
CA ALA A 35 19.87 6.16 23.04
C ALA A 35 19.41 4.95 22.20
N SER A 36 18.44 5.16 21.29
CA SER A 36 18.06 4.18 20.27
C SER A 36 18.91 4.37 19.02
N ASN A 37 19.75 3.39 18.71
CA ASN A 37 20.41 3.23 17.42
C ASN A 37 19.36 2.94 16.34
N GLY A 38 19.06 3.94 15.51
CA GLY A 38 18.18 3.78 14.35
C GLY A 38 18.93 3.16 13.18
N THR A 39 18.68 1.89 12.91
CA THR A 39 18.85 1.29 11.58
C THR A 39 17.58 1.58 10.79
N ALA A 40 17.68 2.05 9.55
CA ALA A 40 16.53 2.26 8.67
C ALA A 40 15.78 0.93 8.40
N LYS A 41 14.44 0.92 8.52
CA LYS A 41 13.56 -0.27 8.58
C LYS A 41 12.46 -0.28 7.52
N LEU A 42 12.42 -1.26 6.64
CA LEU A 42 11.40 -1.34 5.58
C LEU A 42 10.02 -1.65 6.18
N ASP A 43 9.09 -0.71 6.10
CA ASP A 43 7.72 -0.81 6.64
C ASP A 43 6.71 -0.82 5.47
N PHE A 44 5.58 -1.52 5.63
CA PHE A 44 4.41 -1.44 4.74
C PHE A 44 3.21 -0.94 5.55
N GLU A 45 2.53 0.11 5.09
CA GLU A 45 1.52 0.83 5.88
C GLU A 45 0.10 0.24 5.76
N TYR A 46 -0.04 -1.05 6.07
CA TYR A 46 -1.31 -1.79 6.02
C TYR A 46 -2.51 -1.03 6.58
N ALA A 47 -2.37 -0.37 7.74
CA ALA A 47 -3.50 0.24 8.42
C ALA A 47 -4.12 1.37 7.60
N GLU A 48 -3.32 2.06 6.79
CA GLU A 48 -3.75 3.15 5.92
C GLU A 48 -4.50 2.59 4.70
N HIS A 49 -3.95 1.54 4.07
CA HIS A 49 -4.60 0.85 2.96
C HIS A 49 -5.92 0.20 3.36
N GLY A 50 -5.90 -0.55 4.46
CA GLY A 50 -7.10 -1.18 5.00
C GLY A 50 -8.17 -0.17 5.37
N PHE A 51 -7.77 0.97 5.95
CA PHE A 51 -8.70 2.05 6.27
C PHE A 51 -9.38 2.63 5.02
N LEU A 52 -8.62 2.93 3.95
CA LEU A 52 -9.18 3.46 2.70
C LEU A 52 -10.11 2.45 2.04
N GLY A 53 -9.66 1.19 1.90
CA GLY A 53 -10.45 0.13 1.29
C GLY A 53 -11.73 -0.21 2.05
N ASP A 54 -11.74 -0.13 3.39
CA ASP A 54 -12.95 -0.40 4.18
C ASP A 54 -13.92 0.79 4.26
N ALA A 55 -13.44 2.01 3.95
CA ALA A 55 -14.23 3.24 4.00
C ALA A 55 -15.14 3.46 2.77
N ILE A 56 -14.91 2.74 1.67
CA ILE A 56 -15.73 2.87 0.46
C ILE A 56 -17.09 2.18 0.59
N THR A 57 -18.04 2.62 -0.23
CA THR A 57 -19.34 1.98 -0.40
C THR A 57 -19.34 1.12 -1.66
N LEU A 58 -19.68 -0.15 -1.52
CA LEU A 58 -19.79 -1.11 -2.62
C LEU A 58 -21.23 -1.17 -3.11
N THR A 59 -21.42 -1.33 -4.42
CA THR A 59 -22.74 -1.59 -5.00
C THR A 59 -22.86 -3.07 -5.31
N LEU A 60 -23.74 -3.78 -4.59
CA LEU A 60 -23.93 -5.23 -4.69
C LEU A 60 -25.09 -5.61 -5.63
N GLY A 61 -25.87 -4.63 -6.07
CA GLY A 61 -27.02 -4.84 -6.94
C GLY A 61 -27.82 -3.55 -7.10
N PRO A 62 -28.87 -3.54 -7.93
CA PRO A 62 -29.71 -2.36 -8.14
C PRO A 62 -30.27 -1.83 -6.81
N GLY A 63 -29.83 -0.63 -6.40
CA GLY A 63 -30.22 -0.01 -5.13
C GLY A 63 -29.68 -0.70 -3.87
N GLN A 64 -28.78 -1.69 -4.01
CA GLN A 64 -28.17 -2.41 -2.91
C GLN A 64 -26.73 -1.96 -2.74
N THR A 65 -26.46 -1.25 -1.65
CA THR A 65 -25.12 -0.78 -1.31
C THR A 65 -24.75 -1.22 0.10
N ALA A 66 -23.47 -1.48 0.33
CA ALA A 66 -22.95 -1.81 1.65
C ALA A 66 -21.58 -1.18 1.88
N LEU A 67 -21.26 -0.88 3.15
CA LEU A 67 -19.92 -0.44 3.52
C LEU A 67 -18.94 -1.61 3.35
N ALA A 68 -17.82 -1.36 2.68
CA ALA A 68 -16.82 -2.38 2.38
C ALA A 68 -16.28 -3.08 3.64
N GLY A 69 -15.96 -2.32 4.68
CA GLY A 69 -15.50 -2.86 5.97
C GLY A 69 -16.54 -3.66 6.76
N LYS A 70 -17.79 -3.73 6.30
CA LYS A 70 -18.85 -4.56 6.89
C LYS A 70 -19.29 -5.70 5.96
N THR A 71 -18.62 -5.85 4.84
CA THR A 71 -18.99 -6.79 3.77
C THR A 71 -17.83 -7.72 3.47
N PRO A 72 -17.63 -8.78 4.26
CA PRO A 72 -16.57 -9.75 3.97
C PRO A 72 -16.93 -10.58 2.73
N PHE A 73 -15.91 -10.83 1.91
CA PHE A 73 -15.98 -11.68 0.73
C PHE A 73 -15.26 -12.99 0.97
N THR A 74 -15.86 -14.10 0.54
CA THR A 74 -15.23 -15.42 0.59
C THR A 74 -14.42 -15.67 -0.68
N LEU A 75 -13.11 -15.77 -0.53
CA LEU A 75 -12.16 -16.12 -1.60
C LEU A 75 -12.29 -17.60 -2.00
N PRO A 76 -11.79 -18.01 -3.18
CA PRO A 76 -11.91 -19.40 -3.66
C PRO A 76 -11.35 -20.49 -2.72
N ASN A 77 -10.37 -20.17 -1.88
CA ASN A 77 -9.82 -21.08 -0.87
C ASN A 77 -10.63 -21.11 0.45
N GLY A 78 -11.71 -20.33 0.55
CA GLY A 78 -12.57 -20.23 1.74
C GLY A 78 -12.15 -19.17 2.75
N LEU A 79 -11.06 -18.44 2.51
CA LEU A 79 -10.67 -17.29 3.33
C LEU A 79 -11.69 -16.16 3.15
N SER A 80 -12.18 -15.59 4.26
CA SER A 80 -13.18 -14.51 4.24
C SER A 80 -12.56 -13.21 4.74
N LEU A 81 -12.54 -12.18 3.89
CA LEU A 81 -11.89 -10.88 4.14
C LEU A 81 -12.73 -9.72 3.62
N THR A 82 -12.67 -8.56 4.28
CA THR A 82 -13.22 -7.31 3.73
C THR A 82 -12.35 -6.78 2.59
N TYR A 83 -12.87 -5.79 1.87
CA TYR A 83 -12.12 -5.09 0.81
C TYR A 83 -10.81 -4.49 1.35
N GLY A 84 -10.87 -3.78 2.48
CA GLY A 84 -9.71 -3.18 3.12
C GLY A 84 -8.73 -4.23 3.65
N GLN A 85 -9.21 -5.36 4.19
CA GLN A 85 -8.32 -6.44 4.60
C GLN A 85 -7.55 -7.04 3.42
N ILE A 86 -8.20 -7.25 2.27
CA ILE A 86 -7.51 -7.71 1.05
C ILE A 86 -6.46 -6.68 0.65
N ASN A 87 -6.86 -5.42 0.54
CA ASN A 87 -5.98 -4.33 0.15
C ASN A 87 -4.74 -4.25 1.06
N GLY A 88 -4.93 -4.20 2.38
CA GLY A 88 -3.83 -4.10 3.33
C GLY A 88 -2.85 -5.28 3.25
N VAL A 89 -3.33 -6.52 3.06
CA VAL A 89 -2.41 -7.67 2.97
C VAL A 89 -1.79 -7.86 1.59
N SER A 90 -2.21 -7.09 0.58
CA SER A 90 -1.75 -7.27 -0.81
C SER A 90 -0.27 -6.93 -1.00
N GLY A 91 0.27 -6.00 -0.22
CA GLY A 91 1.72 -5.72 -0.20
C GLY A 91 2.56 -6.72 0.63
N LEU A 92 1.91 -7.53 1.48
CA LEU A 92 2.58 -8.47 2.41
C LEU A 92 2.52 -9.91 1.95
N CYS A 93 1.42 -10.26 1.29
CA CYS A 93 1.24 -11.51 0.58
C CYS A 93 1.61 -11.25 -0.88
N CYS A 94 1.91 -12.29 -1.66
CA CYS A 94 1.64 -12.20 -3.08
C CYS A 94 2.58 -11.38 -3.99
N LEU A 95 3.90 -11.47 -3.86
CA LEU A 95 4.73 -11.43 -5.08
C LEU A 95 5.25 -12.83 -5.33
N LYS A 96 4.76 -13.44 -6.41
CA LYS A 96 5.34 -14.69 -6.89
C LYS A 96 6.53 -14.31 -7.78
N GLN A 97 7.73 -14.62 -7.35
CA GLN A 97 8.96 -14.20 -8.01
C GLN A 97 9.94 -15.37 -8.13
N ASN A 98 10.50 -15.59 -9.31
CA ASN A 98 11.64 -16.46 -9.48
C ASN A 98 12.86 -15.80 -8.85
N LEU A 99 13.36 -16.36 -7.73
CA LEU A 99 14.45 -15.81 -6.92
C LEU A 99 15.80 -15.65 -7.66
N VAL A 100 15.86 -16.00 -8.95
CA VAL A 100 17.03 -15.90 -9.84
C VAL A 100 16.93 -14.67 -10.77
N ALA A 101 15.76 -14.05 -10.95
CA ALA A 101 15.55 -12.91 -11.82
C ALA A 101 14.80 -11.77 -11.10
N THR A 102 15.25 -10.53 -11.30
CA THR A 102 14.58 -9.31 -10.82
C THR A 102 13.31 -8.97 -11.62
N ASP A 103 12.97 -9.78 -12.62
CA ASP A 103 12.07 -9.45 -13.72
C ASP A 103 10.71 -10.15 -13.60
N ASP A 104 10.23 -10.35 -12.36
CA ASP A 104 9.01 -11.12 -12.10
C ASP A 104 7.85 -10.37 -11.46
N HIS A 105 7.90 -9.04 -11.42
CA HIS A 105 6.82 -8.21 -10.92
C HIS A 105 5.65 -8.14 -11.90
N SER A 106 4.47 -7.72 -11.42
CA SER A 106 3.31 -7.51 -12.30
C SER A 106 3.65 -6.49 -13.38
N SER A 107 4.41 -5.45 -13.05
CA SER A 107 4.89 -4.43 -13.99
C SER A 107 5.87 -4.95 -15.05
N ASP A 108 6.57 -6.05 -14.80
CA ASP A 108 7.65 -6.54 -15.66
C ASP A 108 7.14 -7.35 -16.87
N GLY A 109 5.84 -7.65 -16.91
CA GLY A 109 5.23 -8.31 -18.07
C GLY A 109 5.44 -7.48 -19.34
N ILE A 110 5.90 -8.12 -20.43
CA ILE A 110 6.30 -7.41 -21.66
C ILE A 110 5.11 -6.78 -22.41
N ASN A 111 3.88 -7.16 -22.04
CA ASN A 111 2.63 -6.67 -22.58
C ASN A 111 1.50 -6.80 -21.54
N PRO A 112 0.34 -6.14 -21.74
CA PRO A 112 -0.76 -6.15 -20.76
C PRO A 112 -1.30 -7.53 -20.38
N THR A 113 -1.26 -8.50 -21.28
CA THR A 113 -1.71 -9.87 -21.00
C THR A 113 -0.79 -10.55 -19.99
N GLU A 114 0.53 -10.41 -20.17
CA GLU A 114 1.50 -10.98 -19.24
C GLU A 114 1.44 -10.29 -17.86
N GLN A 115 1.29 -8.96 -17.84
CA GLN A 115 1.11 -8.20 -16.60
C GLN A 115 -0.12 -8.68 -15.81
N SER A 116 -1.24 -8.91 -16.51
CA SER A 116 -2.48 -9.45 -15.91
C SER A 116 -2.30 -10.88 -15.40
N ALA A 117 -1.55 -11.72 -16.14
CA ALA A 117 -1.26 -13.09 -15.72
C ALA A 117 -0.40 -13.11 -14.43
N ARG A 118 0.65 -12.29 -14.37
CA ARG A 118 1.52 -12.15 -13.19
C ARG A 118 0.75 -11.62 -11.99
N PHE A 119 -0.11 -10.62 -12.19
CA PHE A 119 -1.03 -10.12 -11.16
C PHE A 119 -1.94 -11.23 -10.61
N LEU A 120 -2.53 -12.06 -11.49
CA LEU A 120 -3.37 -13.19 -11.08
C LEU A 120 -2.59 -14.25 -10.31
N GLU A 121 -1.35 -14.53 -10.69
CA GLU A 121 -0.49 -15.44 -9.94
C GLU A 121 -0.20 -14.95 -8.53
N SER A 122 0.10 -13.66 -8.40
CA SER A 122 0.24 -12.96 -7.13
C SER A 122 -1.02 -13.10 -6.29
N TRP A 123 -2.16 -12.59 -6.78
CA TRP A 123 -3.47 -12.69 -6.11
C TRP A 123 -3.83 -14.13 -5.72
N GLY A 124 -3.48 -15.10 -6.56
CA GLY A 124 -3.70 -16.52 -6.34
C GLY A 124 -3.05 -17.06 -5.07
N THR A 125 -1.94 -16.49 -4.61
CA THR A 125 -1.28 -16.91 -3.35
C THR A 125 -2.07 -16.50 -2.09
N LEU A 126 -2.92 -15.47 -2.17
CA LEU A 126 -3.88 -15.14 -1.11
C LEU A 126 -5.19 -15.91 -1.29
N ALA A 127 -5.70 -15.98 -2.52
CA ALA A 127 -7.09 -16.33 -2.78
C ALA A 127 -7.34 -17.78 -3.18
N THR A 128 -6.32 -18.48 -3.69
CA THR A 128 -6.46 -19.85 -4.21
C THR A 128 -5.54 -20.88 -3.54
N ASP A 129 -4.43 -20.45 -2.93
CA ASP A 129 -3.57 -21.32 -2.12
C ASP A 129 -4.38 -21.93 -0.96
N LYS A 130 -4.44 -23.27 -0.89
CA LYS A 130 -5.12 -24.03 0.18
C LYS A 130 -4.17 -24.67 1.19
N ILE A 131 -2.87 -24.55 0.95
CA ILE A 131 -1.81 -25.13 1.79
C ILE A 131 -1.47 -24.15 2.90
N ARG A 132 -1.23 -22.87 2.55
CA ARG A 132 -0.82 -21.83 3.52
C ARG A 132 -1.99 -21.05 4.09
N GLN A 133 -3.03 -20.84 3.27
CA GLN A 133 -4.21 -20.10 3.70
C GLN A 133 -5.24 -21.04 4.34
N PRO A 134 -6.00 -20.55 5.34
CA PRO A 134 -6.08 -19.16 5.82
C PRO A 134 -5.05 -18.79 6.91
N THR A 135 -4.15 -19.71 7.28
CA THR A 135 -3.28 -19.55 8.46
C THR A 135 -2.34 -18.36 8.33
N GLU A 136 -1.66 -18.21 7.19
CA GLU A 136 -0.71 -17.11 6.98
C GLU A 136 -1.42 -15.75 6.99
N ALA A 137 -2.48 -15.58 6.18
CA ALA A 137 -3.23 -14.33 6.13
C ALA A 137 -3.77 -13.93 7.51
N LYS A 138 -4.32 -14.87 8.30
CA LYS A 138 -4.80 -14.58 9.67
C LYS A 138 -3.68 -14.13 10.61
N LYS A 139 -2.48 -14.71 10.50
CA LYS A 139 -1.33 -14.28 11.32
C LYS A 139 -0.89 -12.87 10.93
N LEU A 140 -0.79 -12.58 9.63
CA LEU A 140 -0.45 -11.25 9.13
C LEU A 140 -1.47 -10.21 9.58
N LEU A 141 -2.77 -10.47 9.35
CA LEU A 141 -3.87 -9.62 9.82
C LEU A 141 -3.83 -9.41 11.34
N GLY A 142 -3.49 -10.42 12.14
CA GLY A 142 -3.36 -10.26 13.59
C GLY A 142 -2.19 -9.38 14.04
N VAL A 143 -1.11 -9.27 13.25
CA VAL A 143 -0.06 -8.26 13.52
C VAL A 143 -0.63 -6.86 13.28
N LEU A 144 -1.39 -6.74 12.20
CA LEU A 144 -1.87 -5.53 11.60
C LEU A 144 -3.08 -4.90 12.30
N GLU A 145 -3.97 -5.73 12.83
CA GLU A 145 -5.06 -5.31 13.72
C GLU A 145 -4.53 -4.58 14.96
N GLY A 146 -3.31 -4.89 15.42
CA GLY A 146 -2.65 -4.17 16.50
C GLY A 146 -2.38 -2.70 16.16
N GLU A 147 -1.97 -2.43 14.91
CA GLU A 147 -1.75 -1.07 14.41
C GLU A 147 -3.06 -0.31 14.30
N VAL A 148 -4.07 -0.94 13.67
CA VAL A 148 -5.42 -0.40 13.54
C VAL A 148 -6.02 -0.08 14.90
N ALA A 149 -5.85 -0.95 15.91
CA ALA A 149 -6.33 -0.72 17.26
C ALA A 149 -5.64 0.48 17.93
N ALA A 150 -4.34 0.66 17.74
CA ALA A 150 -3.60 1.79 18.30
C ALA A 150 -4.02 3.13 17.66
N VAL A 151 -4.19 3.14 16.33
CA VAL A 151 -4.68 4.28 15.56
C VAL A 151 -6.10 4.65 15.99
N ASN A 152 -7.01 3.68 16.03
CA ASN A 152 -8.40 3.90 16.47
C ASN A 152 -8.48 4.43 17.90
N LYS A 153 -7.61 3.94 18.80
CA LYS A 153 -7.51 4.47 20.16
C LYS A 153 -7.06 5.93 20.17
N ALA A 154 -6.04 6.28 19.39
CA ALA A 154 -5.56 7.67 19.30
C ALA A 154 -6.65 8.61 18.77
N VAL A 155 -7.36 8.21 17.71
CA VAL A 155 -8.50 8.95 17.17
C VAL A 155 -9.60 9.12 18.23
N GLY A 156 -9.99 8.05 18.92
CA GLY A 156 -11.03 8.08 19.94
C GLY A 156 -10.70 8.98 21.15
N GLU A 157 -9.42 9.13 21.46
CA GLU A 157 -8.92 10.02 22.51
C GLU A 157 -8.66 11.46 22.01
N GLY A 158 -8.99 11.78 20.76
CA GLY A 158 -8.75 13.10 20.16
C GLY A 158 -7.27 13.43 19.92
N ARG A 159 -6.39 12.43 20.00
CA ARG A 159 -4.95 12.57 19.72
C ARG A 159 -4.70 12.45 18.22
N ASP A 160 -3.65 13.11 17.74
CA ASP A 160 -3.24 12.98 16.34
C ASP A 160 -2.81 11.52 16.05
N PRO A 161 -3.43 10.82 15.08
CA PRO A 161 -3.09 9.45 14.72
C PRO A 161 -1.62 9.25 14.34
N ALA A 162 -0.93 10.28 13.82
CA ALA A 162 0.51 10.22 13.56
C ALA A 162 1.31 9.82 14.82
N ASN A 163 0.86 10.28 16.00
CA ASN A 163 1.50 9.93 17.27
C ASN A 163 1.26 8.47 17.68
N ALA A 164 0.24 7.79 17.14
CA ALA A 164 0.05 6.37 17.37
C ALA A 164 1.17 5.55 16.71
N TYR A 165 1.49 5.86 15.45
CA TYR A 165 2.58 5.22 14.70
C TYR A 165 3.93 5.36 15.38
N ALA A 166 4.24 6.53 15.94
CA ALA A 166 5.49 6.76 16.67
C ALA A 166 5.67 5.85 17.90
N ASN A 167 4.58 5.32 18.46
CA ASN A 167 4.58 4.47 19.65
C ASN A 167 4.31 2.99 19.36
N LEU A 168 4.06 2.64 18.09
CA LEU A 168 3.84 1.26 17.69
C LEU A 168 5.18 0.50 17.69
N ALA A 169 5.13 -0.73 18.18
CA ALA A 169 6.26 -1.65 18.04
C ALA A 169 6.41 -2.01 16.56
N ASP A 170 7.64 -1.92 16.07
CA ASP A 170 7.99 -2.30 14.70
C ASP A 170 7.57 -3.76 14.41
N PRO A 171 6.68 -3.98 13.42
CA PRO A 171 6.17 -5.30 13.10
C PRO A 171 7.12 -6.14 12.24
N THR A 172 8.21 -5.58 11.72
CA THR A 172 9.13 -6.21 10.76
C THR A 172 9.56 -7.61 11.19
N ALA A 173 10.03 -7.77 12.43
CA ALA A 173 10.48 -9.08 12.92
C ALA A 173 9.34 -10.11 13.00
N ARG A 174 8.10 -9.66 13.25
CA ARG A 174 6.92 -10.53 13.29
C ARG A 174 6.52 -10.94 11.87
N PHE A 175 6.53 -10.03 10.91
CA PHE A 175 6.26 -10.36 9.51
C PHE A 175 7.30 -11.31 8.93
N GLU A 176 8.58 -11.06 9.18
CA GLU A 176 9.64 -11.96 8.74
C GLU A 176 9.44 -13.35 9.35
N ALA A 177 9.17 -13.44 10.66
CA ALA A 177 8.92 -14.74 11.29
C ALA A 177 7.70 -15.48 10.72
N ILE A 178 6.66 -14.76 10.29
CA ILE A 178 5.47 -15.37 9.67
C ILE A 178 5.76 -15.87 8.26
N THR A 179 6.67 -15.22 7.53
CA THR A 179 6.89 -15.42 6.08
C THR A 179 8.21 -16.14 5.75
N ALA A 180 9.05 -16.39 6.75
CA ALA A 180 10.38 -17.00 6.58
C ALA A 180 10.36 -18.43 5.98
N ASP A 181 9.25 -19.16 6.13
CA ASP A 181 9.10 -20.54 5.61
C ASP A 181 8.36 -20.61 4.26
N ARG A 182 8.19 -19.46 3.59
CA ARG A 182 7.63 -19.40 2.25
C ARG A 182 8.46 -20.23 1.27
N PRO A 183 7.82 -20.91 0.30
CA PRO A 183 8.51 -21.81 -0.59
C PRO A 183 9.30 -21.01 -1.63
N HIS A 184 10.22 -21.69 -2.32
CA HIS A 184 10.90 -21.10 -3.48
C HIS A 184 9.85 -20.53 -4.45
N GLY A 185 10.01 -19.25 -4.83
CA GLY A 185 9.02 -18.56 -5.65
C GLY A 185 8.15 -17.55 -4.89
N GLN A 186 8.15 -17.54 -3.56
CA GLN A 186 7.46 -16.53 -2.75
C GLN A 186 8.44 -15.99 -1.70
N PRO A 187 8.81 -14.69 -1.74
CA PRO A 187 9.80 -14.16 -0.83
C PRO A 187 9.28 -13.97 0.60
N SER A 188 10.18 -14.01 1.58
CA SER A 188 9.90 -13.55 2.93
C SER A 188 9.67 -12.03 2.94
N TYR A 189 9.16 -11.49 4.05
CA TYR A 189 8.85 -10.07 4.20
C TYR A 189 10.05 -9.16 3.86
N LEU A 190 11.23 -9.46 4.41
CA LEU A 190 12.42 -8.65 4.14
C LEU A 190 12.83 -8.71 2.67
N LYS A 191 12.69 -9.88 2.02
CA LYS A 191 13.03 -10.04 0.61
C LYS A 191 12.01 -9.38 -0.32
N LEU A 192 10.72 -9.41 0.06
CA LEU A 192 9.67 -8.64 -0.61
C LEU A 192 9.99 -7.15 -0.54
N ALA A 193 10.29 -6.66 0.66
CA ALA A 193 10.58 -5.25 0.88
C ALA A 193 11.82 -4.75 0.12
N GLU A 194 12.80 -5.62 -0.14
CA GLU A 194 13.97 -5.32 -0.97
C GLU A 194 13.60 -5.11 -2.45
N MET A 195 12.65 -5.90 -2.96
CA MET A 195 12.29 -5.97 -4.39
C MET A 195 10.80 -5.71 -4.56
N ASN A 196 10.32 -4.57 -4.05
CA ASN A 196 8.91 -4.18 -4.05
C ASN A 196 8.61 -3.14 -5.14
N PHE A 197 9.12 -3.35 -6.37
CA PHE A 197 9.04 -2.33 -7.42
C PHE A 197 7.62 -1.95 -7.79
N ASP A 198 6.69 -2.92 -7.78
CA ASP A 198 5.26 -2.72 -8.00
C ASP A 198 4.61 -1.69 -7.04
N HIS A 199 5.30 -1.19 -6.02
CA HIS A 199 4.79 -0.13 -5.14
C HIS A 199 5.20 1.28 -5.54
N PHE A 200 6.04 1.45 -6.58
CA PHE A 200 6.66 2.74 -6.87
C PHE A 200 6.31 3.29 -8.26
N GLY A 201 6.05 4.60 -8.31
CA GLY A 201 5.95 5.38 -9.55
C GLY A 201 5.18 4.71 -10.69
N TYR A 202 5.86 4.51 -11.82
CA TYR A 202 5.27 3.88 -13.02
C TYR A 202 4.94 2.39 -12.82
N ASP A 203 5.71 1.68 -12.00
CA ASP A 203 5.53 0.26 -11.76
C ASP A 203 4.21 0.01 -11.01
N ALA A 204 3.92 0.81 -9.97
CA ALA A 204 2.63 0.77 -9.25
C ALA A 204 1.43 1.06 -10.14
N ARG A 205 1.52 2.05 -11.03
CA ARG A 205 0.44 2.32 -11.98
C ARG A 205 0.23 1.16 -12.94
N THR A 206 1.30 0.47 -13.33
CA THR A 206 1.23 -0.70 -14.19
C THR A 206 0.57 -1.88 -13.48
N ALA A 207 0.96 -2.14 -12.23
CA ALA A 207 0.38 -3.18 -11.38
C ALA A 207 -1.12 -2.93 -11.14
N TYR A 208 -1.51 -1.70 -10.78
CA TYR A 208 -2.92 -1.31 -10.68
C TYR A 208 -3.67 -1.53 -12.00
N ASN A 209 -3.13 -1.05 -13.13
CA ASN A 209 -3.81 -1.17 -14.42
C ASN A 209 -4.06 -2.62 -14.80
N ALA A 210 -3.08 -3.50 -14.58
CA ALA A 210 -3.20 -4.93 -14.82
C ALA A 210 -4.26 -5.57 -13.91
N GLY A 211 -4.23 -5.24 -12.61
CA GLY A 211 -5.18 -5.76 -11.65
C GLY A 211 -6.62 -5.28 -11.85
N HIS A 212 -6.80 -3.98 -12.08
CA HIS A 212 -8.10 -3.37 -12.35
C HIS A 212 -8.68 -3.90 -13.66
N MET A 213 -7.88 -4.02 -14.73
CA MET A 213 -8.32 -4.66 -15.98
C MET A 213 -8.75 -6.12 -15.75
N THR A 214 -8.00 -6.88 -14.98
CA THR A 214 -8.36 -8.27 -14.62
C THR A 214 -9.69 -8.32 -13.86
N ALA A 215 -9.90 -7.41 -12.91
CA ALA A 215 -11.16 -7.30 -12.17
C ALA A 215 -12.34 -6.92 -13.10
N LEU A 216 -12.16 -5.98 -14.02
CA LEU A 216 -13.17 -5.62 -15.03
C LEU A 216 -13.51 -6.79 -15.95
N GLN A 217 -12.49 -7.56 -16.39
CA GLN A 217 -12.69 -8.78 -17.19
C GLN A 217 -13.49 -9.83 -16.42
N GLN A 218 -13.21 -10.01 -15.13
CA GLN A 218 -14.00 -10.88 -14.26
C GLN A 218 -15.45 -10.39 -14.16
N ALA A 219 -15.67 -9.08 -13.98
CA ALA A 219 -16.98 -8.47 -13.80
C ALA A 219 -17.91 -8.67 -15.02
N VAL A 220 -17.37 -8.64 -16.24
CA VAL A 220 -18.19 -8.79 -17.46
C VAL A 220 -18.57 -10.24 -17.79
N MET A 221 -18.01 -11.23 -17.09
CA MET A 221 -18.34 -12.64 -17.30
C MET A 221 -19.81 -12.94 -16.95
N ARG A 222 -20.51 -13.67 -17.83
CA ARG A 222 -21.95 -13.96 -17.70
C ARG A 222 -22.29 -15.16 -16.81
N SER A 223 -21.37 -16.10 -16.66
CA SER A 223 -21.58 -17.33 -15.86
C SER A 223 -21.44 -17.05 -14.37
N ASN A 224 -22.35 -17.51 -13.50
CA ASN A 224 -22.30 -17.18 -12.06
C ASN A 224 -22.24 -15.66 -11.81
N ASP A 225 -23.23 -14.96 -12.36
CA ASP A 225 -23.18 -13.51 -12.55
C ASP A 225 -22.85 -12.72 -11.29
N TYR A 226 -23.58 -12.97 -10.19
CA TYR A 226 -23.32 -12.33 -8.90
C TYR A 226 -21.98 -12.77 -8.31
N GLY A 227 -21.60 -14.05 -8.43
CA GLY A 227 -20.31 -14.54 -7.96
C GLY A 227 -19.12 -13.87 -8.67
N ASN A 228 -19.26 -13.51 -9.94
CA ASN A 228 -18.25 -12.75 -10.67
C ASN A 228 -18.12 -11.32 -10.19
N LEU A 229 -19.22 -10.65 -9.83
CA LEU A 229 -19.15 -9.32 -9.22
C LEU A 229 -18.34 -9.37 -7.92
N ILE A 230 -18.64 -10.36 -7.06
CA ILE A 230 -17.91 -10.55 -5.80
C ILE A 230 -16.43 -10.84 -6.05
N LEU A 231 -16.12 -11.77 -6.95
CA LEU A 231 -14.73 -12.09 -7.28
C LEU A 231 -13.99 -10.89 -7.89
N ALA A 232 -14.65 -10.12 -8.76
CA ALA A 232 -14.12 -8.89 -9.33
C ALA A 232 -13.80 -7.86 -8.25
N TYR A 233 -14.65 -7.69 -7.23
CA TYR A 233 -14.32 -6.81 -6.10
C TYR A 233 -13.08 -7.28 -5.34
N THR A 234 -12.87 -8.59 -5.17
CA THR A 234 -11.67 -9.09 -4.48
C THR A 234 -10.39 -8.92 -5.30
N LEU A 235 -10.47 -9.02 -6.62
CA LEU A 235 -9.36 -8.69 -7.53
C LEU A 235 -9.07 -7.19 -7.50
N ASN A 236 -10.11 -6.37 -7.52
CA ASN A 236 -9.98 -4.92 -7.48
C ASN A 236 -9.42 -4.42 -6.17
N ALA A 237 -9.84 -4.99 -5.04
CA ALA A 237 -9.29 -4.69 -3.73
C ALA A 237 -7.79 -4.95 -3.65
N PHE A 238 -7.34 -6.02 -4.31
CA PHE A 238 -5.92 -6.35 -4.40
C PHE A 238 -5.18 -5.37 -5.32
N ALA A 239 -5.80 -4.91 -6.40
CA ALA A 239 -5.24 -3.92 -7.32
C ALA A 239 -5.16 -2.51 -6.70
N ASP A 240 -6.17 -2.12 -5.92
CA ASP A 240 -6.27 -0.79 -5.29
C ASP A 240 -5.14 -0.52 -4.29
N HIS A 241 -4.47 -1.56 -3.80
CA HIS A 241 -3.21 -1.42 -3.06
C HIS A 241 -2.20 -0.54 -3.82
N PHE A 242 -1.95 -0.88 -5.08
CA PHE A 242 -1.01 -0.16 -5.94
C PHE A 242 -1.57 1.20 -6.41
N LEU A 243 -2.90 1.36 -6.41
CA LEU A 243 -3.52 2.67 -6.61
C LEU A 243 -3.23 3.59 -5.43
N GLU A 244 -3.37 3.09 -4.21
CA GLU A 244 -3.15 3.84 -2.98
C GLU A 244 -1.68 4.24 -2.80
N ASP A 245 -0.74 3.40 -3.25
CA ASP A 245 0.68 3.77 -3.34
C ASP A 245 0.90 5.04 -4.18
N SER A 246 0.04 5.30 -5.18
CA SER A 246 0.11 6.55 -5.97
C SER A 246 -0.32 7.80 -5.21
N PHE A 247 -0.81 7.66 -3.97
CA PHE A 247 -1.12 8.75 -3.05
C PHE A 247 -0.09 8.89 -1.91
N SER A 248 1.04 8.18 -2.00
CA SER A 248 2.16 8.29 -1.06
C SER A 248 3.37 8.98 -1.74
N ALA A 249 3.85 10.09 -1.16
CA ALA A 249 4.85 10.96 -1.78
C ALA A 249 6.18 10.26 -2.11
N GLY A 250 6.66 9.44 -1.18
CA GLY A 250 7.85 8.62 -1.32
C GLY A 250 7.69 7.52 -2.35
N HIS A 251 6.51 6.92 -2.47
CA HIS A 251 6.21 5.90 -3.47
C HIS A 251 6.25 6.45 -4.89
N VAL A 252 5.74 7.66 -5.12
CA VAL A 252 5.70 8.25 -6.47
C VAL A 252 7.02 8.85 -6.93
N ARG A 253 7.87 9.35 -6.03
CA ARG A 253 9.10 10.08 -6.39
C ARG A 253 10.38 9.25 -6.26
N THR A 254 10.38 8.21 -5.42
CA THR A 254 11.57 7.36 -5.22
C THR A 254 11.79 6.45 -6.44
N PRO A 255 12.95 6.54 -7.12
CA PRO A 255 13.26 5.66 -8.27
C PRO A 255 13.71 4.27 -7.79
N ARG A 256 12.84 3.55 -7.06
CA ARG A 256 13.15 2.30 -6.33
C ARG A 256 13.85 1.28 -7.22
N ARG A 257 13.28 0.96 -8.37
CA ARG A 257 13.84 0.03 -9.36
C ARG A 257 15.25 0.41 -9.80
N TYR A 258 15.51 1.71 -10.01
CA TYR A 258 16.80 2.19 -10.50
C TYR A 258 17.84 2.40 -9.39
N LEU A 259 17.42 2.37 -8.13
CA LEU A 259 18.28 2.40 -6.96
C LEU A 259 18.58 1.00 -6.42
N HIS A 260 17.84 -0.03 -6.80
CA HIS A 260 18.05 -1.38 -6.29
C HIS A 260 19.47 -1.91 -6.59
N SER A 261 20.10 -2.55 -5.59
CA SER A 261 21.42 -3.16 -5.73
C SER A 261 21.55 -4.41 -4.85
N ASN A 262 22.44 -5.33 -5.23
CA ASN A 262 22.65 -6.60 -4.50
C ASN A 262 23.22 -6.43 -3.07
N PHE A 263 23.68 -5.23 -2.69
CA PHE A 263 24.38 -5.00 -1.42
C PHE A 263 23.52 -4.24 -0.39
N GLY A 264 22.24 -3.96 -0.70
CA GLY A 264 21.23 -3.40 0.22
C GLY A 264 21.43 -1.94 0.64
N ASP A 265 22.66 -1.40 0.54
CA ASP A 265 22.99 -0.01 0.86
C ASP A 265 22.22 1.00 -0.01
N ALA A 266 22.04 0.64 -1.28
CA ALA A 266 21.24 1.40 -2.22
C ALA A 266 19.75 1.37 -1.88
N ASP A 267 19.23 0.23 -1.40
CA ASP A 267 17.85 0.09 -0.96
C ASP A 267 17.56 0.90 0.31
N LEU A 268 18.53 0.97 1.24
CA LEU A 268 18.43 1.85 2.41
C LEU A 268 18.47 3.33 2.03
N CYS A 269 19.24 3.70 0.99
CA CYS A 269 19.26 5.07 0.46
C CYS A 269 17.92 5.44 -0.19
N ALA A 270 17.36 4.52 -1.00
CA ALA A 270 16.03 4.68 -1.57
C ALA A 270 14.98 4.85 -0.48
N LYS A 271 15.08 4.05 0.59
CA LYS A 271 14.21 4.17 1.74
C LYS A 271 14.34 5.51 2.47
N ALA A 272 15.55 6.05 2.60
CA ALA A 272 15.74 7.37 3.19
C ALA A 272 15.09 8.48 2.35
N MET A 273 15.16 8.41 1.02
CA MET A 273 14.43 9.33 0.13
C MET A 273 12.92 9.19 0.30
N HIS A 274 12.44 7.94 0.27
CA HIS A 274 11.05 7.59 0.45
C HIS A 274 10.46 8.18 1.75
N ASP A 275 11.13 7.97 2.88
CA ASP A 275 10.68 8.46 4.18
C ASP A 275 10.72 9.99 4.28
N GLU A 276 11.74 10.62 3.68
CA GLU A 276 11.84 12.09 3.60
C GLU A 276 10.65 12.68 2.84
N ASP A 277 10.33 12.12 1.68
CA ASP A 277 9.24 12.60 0.83
C ASP A 277 7.87 12.35 1.47
N ASN A 278 7.66 11.17 2.08
CA ASN A 278 6.45 10.87 2.84
C ASN A 278 6.24 11.84 3.99
N SER A 279 7.31 12.14 4.72
CA SER A 279 7.24 12.99 5.89
C SER A 279 7.06 14.46 5.56
N ILE A 280 7.72 14.98 4.52
CA ILE A 280 7.69 16.42 4.21
C ILE A 280 6.60 16.78 3.19
N GLY A 281 6.27 15.84 2.32
CA GLY A 281 5.24 15.96 1.31
C GLY A 281 5.68 16.65 0.02
N LEU A 282 4.84 16.51 -1.01
CA LEU A 282 5.02 17.07 -2.36
C LEU A 282 3.83 17.95 -2.74
N SER A 283 4.08 18.99 -3.53
CA SER A 283 3.01 19.80 -4.13
C SER A 283 2.55 19.15 -5.43
N VAL A 284 1.44 18.42 -5.44
CA VAL A 284 1.01 17.62 -6.59
C VAL A 284 -0.22 18.20 -7.28
N ASN A 285 -0.46 17.76 -8.51
CA ASN A 285 -1.71 18.02 -9.22
C ASN A 285 -2.23 16.79 -9.95
N ASN A 286 -3.52 16.77 -10.26
CA ASN A 286 -4.14 15.73 -11.09
C ASN A 286 -4.51 16.24 -12.48
N SER A 287 -4.98 15.35 -13.35
CA SER A 287 -5.39 15.70 -14.72
C SER A 287 -6.63 16.61 -14.79
N MET A 288 -7.36 16.77 -13.68
CA MET A 288 -8.45 17.73 -13.55
C MET A 288 -7.97 19.12 -13.08
N GLY A 289 -6.67 19.32 -12.87
CA GLY A 289 -6.08 20.60 -12.48
C GLY A 289 -6.21 20.94 -10.99
N GLN A 290 -6.65 19.99 -10.15
CA GLN A 290 -6.66 20.18 -8.70
C GLN A 290 -5.24 20.10 -8.16
N VAL A 291 -4.90 20.95 -7.19
CA VAL A 291 -3.55 21.05 -6.59
C VAL A 291 -3.64 20.88 -5.08
N TRP A 292 -2.77 20.06 -4.50
CA TRP A 292 -2.72 19.85 -3.05
C TRP A 292 -1.32 19.41 -2.58
N THR A 293 -1.11 19.40 -1.27
CA THR A 293 0.07 18.77 -0.67
C THR A 293 -0.21 17.31 -0.35
N MET A 294 0.60 16.43 -0.90
CA MET A 294 0.54 14.99 -0.68
C MET A 294 1.65 14.58 0.28
N TYR A 295 1.26 14.06 1.43
CA TYR A 295 2.14 13.30 2.32
C TYR A 295 1.88 11.80 2.11
N GLY A 296 2.81 10.97 2.54
CA GLY A 296 2.66 9.52 2.48
C GLY A 296 2.82 8.87 3.83
N ASP A 297 2.94 7.55 3.83
CA ASP A 297 3.18 6.61 4.91
C ASP A 297 3.20 7.16 6.34
N LYS A 298 2.33 6.62 7.20
CA LYS A 298 2.13 7.01 8.61
C LYS A 298 1.57 8.42 8.77
N ARG A 299 1.21 9.10 7.67
CA ARG A 299 0.63 10.44 7.65
C ARG A 299 -0.73 10.49 6.94
N LEU A 300 -1.34 9.37 6.53
CA LEU A 300 -2.67 9.38 5.90
C LEU A 300 -3.70 10.07 6.80
N LEU A 301 -3.62 9.81 8.10
CA LEU A 301 -4.62 10.28 9.06
C LEU A 301 -4.32 11.66 9.65
N ASP A 302 -3.15 12.24 9.34
CA ASP A 302 -2.76 13.57 9.77
C ASP A 302 -3.76 14.62 9.29
N LYS A 303 -3.97 15.65 10.12
CA LYS A 303 -4.78 16.81 9.73
C LYS A 303 -4.23 17.48 8.47
N ALA A 304 -2.91 17.56 8.34
CA ALA A 304 -2.24 18.17 7.19
C ALA A 304 -2.48 17.39 5.88
N ASN A 305 -2.73 16.07 5.96
CA ASN A 305 -2.92 15.20 4.79
C ASN A 305 -4.39 14.97 4.43
N GLN A 306 -5.32 15.71 5.05
CA GLN A 306 -6.76 15.50 4.88
C GLN A 306 -7.21 15.56 3.41
N VAL A 307 -6.68 16.51 2.63
CA VAL A 307 -7.03 16.65 1.20
C VAL A 307 -6.55 15.44 0.41
N ASN A 308 -5.31 14.99 0.63
CA ASN A 308 -4.78 13.80 -0.04
C ASN A 308 -5.59 12.55 0.33
N ARG A 309 -5.92 12.36 1.61
CA ARG A 309 -6.78 11.26 2.07
C ARG A 309 -8.15 11.27 1.37
N GLN A 310 -8.74 12.44 1.16
CA GLN A 310 -10.00 12.57 0.43
C GLN A 310 -9.84 12.20 -1.05
N MET A 311 -8.74 12.62 -1.69
CA MET A 311 -8.44 12.24 -3.08
C MET A 311 -8.23 10.72 -3.22
N ALA A 312 -7.46 10.12 -2.32
CA ALA A 312 -7.23 8.67 -2.28
C ALA A 312 -8.55 7.91 -2.13
N LEU A 313 -9.36 8.26 -1.13
CA LEU A 313 -10.67 7.64 -0.90
C LEU A 313 -11.59 7.77 -2.13
N GLN A 314 -11.59 8.94 -2.78
CA GLN A 314 -12.39 9.15 -3.98
C GLN A 314 -11.90 8.29 -5.16
N ALA A 315 -10.59 8.13 -5.33
CA ALA A 315 -10.02 7.30 -6.40
C ALA A 315 -10.36 5.81 -6.20
N VAL A 316 -10.21 5.28 -4.98
CA VAL A 316 -10.58 3.90 -4.62
C VAL A 316 -12.09 3.68 -4.81
N GLN A 317 -12.92 4.66 -4.40
CA GLN A 317 -14.36 4.59 -4.62
C GLN A 317 -14.73 4.57 -6.12
N VAL A 318 -14.04 5.35 -6.94
CA VAL A 318 -14.24 5.35 -8.41
C VAL A 318 -13.81 4.03 -9.02
N SER A 319 -12.66 3.48 -8.62
CA SER A 319 -12.18 2.15 -9.02
C SER A 319 -13.25 1.08 -8.74
N ALA A 320 -13.77 1.00 -7.52
CA ALA A 320 -14.83 0.04 -7.17
C ALA A 320 -16.15 0.29 -7.91
N ASN A 321 -16.49 1.55 -8.22
CA ASN A 321 -17.68 1.87 -9.02
C ASN A 321 -17.54 1.38 -10.46
N GLU A 322 -16.36 1.48 -11.07
CA GLU A 322 -16.09 0.98 -12.42
C GLU A 322 -16.30 -0.53 -12.53
N ILE A 323 -15.97 -1.30 -11.49
CA ILE A 323 -16.28 -2.73 -11.41
C ILE A 323 -17.78 -2.99 -11.51
N TYR A 324 -18.59 -2.29 -10.72
CA TYR A 324 -20.05 -2.44 -10.78
C TYR A 324 -20.61 -1.97 -12.11
N GLN A 325 -20.12 -0.87 -12.67
CA GLN A 325 -20.57 -0.39 -13.97
C GLN A 325 -20.26 -1.40 -15.07
N ALA A 326 -19.04 -1.96 -15.10
CA ALA A 326 -18.68 -2.99 -16.07
C ALA A 326 -19.54 -4.25 -15.89
N TRP A 327 -19.79 -4.67 -14.65
CA TRP A 327 -20.73 -5.77 -14.37
C TRP A 327 -22.15 -5.46 -14.87
N LEU A 328 -22.65 -4.25 -14.67
CA LEU A 328 -24.00 -3.86 -15.07
C LEU A 328 -24.14 -3.77 -16.59
N THR A 329 -23.20 -3.10 -17.27
CA THR A 329 -23.28 -2.79 -18.71
C THR A 329 -22.65 -3.86 -19.59
N ARG A 330 -21.81 -4.74 -19.02
CA ARG A 330 -20.96 -5.71 -19.74
C ARG A 330 -19.96 -5.06 -20.68
N THR A 331 -19.51 -3.84 -20.34
CA THR A 331 -18.52 -3.10 -21.11
C THR A 331 -17.32 -2.78 -20.24
N ILE A 332 -16.13 -2.98 -20.78
CA ILE A 332 -14.88 -2.62 -20.12
C ILE A 332 -14.45 -1.25 -20.65
N PRO A 333 -14.17 -0.25 -19.79
CA PRO A 333 -13.60 1.03 -20.22
C PRO A 333 -12.20 0.83 -20.81
N ASN A 334 -11.76 1.74 -21.67
CA ASN A 334 -10.38 1.73 -22.14
C ASN A 334 -9.44 2.00 -20.94
N PRO A 335 -8.30 1.30 -20.79
CA PRO A 335 -7.32 1.59 -19.74
C PRO A 335 -6.90 3.06 -19.62
N ALA A 336 -6.83 3.79 -20.75
CA ALA A 336 -6.52 5.21 -20.74
C ALA A 336 -7.60 6.09 -20.08
N ASP A 337 -8.82 5.56 -19.93
CA ASP A 337 -9.99 6.26 -19.41
C ASP A 337 -10.35 5.87 -17.97
N PHE A 338 -9.60 4.97 -17.32
CA PHE A 338 -9.82 4.56 -15.93
C PHE A 338 -9.97 5.78 -15.02
N GLY A 339 -11.10 5.84 -14.32
CA GLY A 339 -11.54 7.03 -13.60
C GLY A 339 -10.63 7.39 -12.44
N ALA A 340 -10.01 6.41 -11.79
CA ALA A 340 -9.08 6.63 -10.68
C ALA A 340 -7.92 7.56 -11.07
N TRP A 341 -7.41 7.47 -12.31
CA TRP A 341 -6.32 8.31 -12.81
C TRP A 341 -6.71 9.76 -13.13
N LYS A 342 -8.00 10.07 -13.14
CA LYS A 342 -8.46 11.46 -13.19
C LYS A 342 -8.25 12.17 -11.85
N ILE A 343 -8.32 11.42 -10.75
CA ILE A 343 -8.26 11.92 -9.38
C ILE A 343 -6.82 11.86 -8.84
N ALA A 344 -6.12 10.75 -9.11
CA ALA A 344 -4.76 10.54 -8.66
C ALA A 344 -3.80 11.66 -9.12
N PRO A 345 -2.75 11.96 -8.34
CA PRO A 345 -1.73 12.91 -8.77
C PRO A 345 -1.06 12.44 -10.05
N THR A 346 -0.53 13.34 -10.86
CA THR A 346 0.28 12.99 -12.03
C THR A 346 1.73 12.76 -11.61
N LEU A 347 2.41 11.74 -12.15
CA LEU A 347 3.85 11.54 -11.87
C LEU A 347 4.67 12.76 -12.30
N ALA A 348 4.28 13.41 -13.41
CA ALA A 348 4.90 14.64 -13.86
C ALA A 348 4.86 15.75 -12.79
N SER A 349 3.75 15.91 -12.04
CA SER A 349 3.70 16.86 -10.94
C SER A 349 4.60 16.47 -9.77
N CYS A 350 4.71 15.18 -9.47
CA CYS A 350 5.55 14.67 -8.38
C CYS A 350 7.05 14.84 -8.68
N GLU A 351 7.43 14.77 -9.95
CA GLU A 351 8.80 14.86 -10.46
C GLU A 351 9.19 16.27 -10.92
N ASP A 352 8.31 17.26 -10.77
CA ASP A 352 8.50 18.64 -11.25
C ASP A 352 9.75 19.29 -10.63
N GLU A 353 10.60 19.91 -11.47
CA GLU A 353 11.81 20.60 -11.02
C GLU A 353 11.54 21.89 -10.22
N ASN A 354 10.30 22.37 -10.25
CA ASN A 354 9.81 23.51 -9.47
C ASN A 354 9.28 23.11 -8.08
N GLN A 355 9.34 21.83 -7.71
CA GLN A 355 9.07 21.42 -6.33
C GLN A 355 9.97 22.21 -5.37
N ALA A 356 9.42 22.62 -4.22
CA ALA A 356 10.17 23.42 -3.25
C ALA A 356 11.43 22.71 -2.74
N LEU A 357 11.40 21.38 -2.73
CA LEU A 357 12.47 20.52 -2.24
C LEU A 357 12.96 19.59 -3.34
N ALA A 358 14.27 19.62 -3.56
CA ALA A 358 14.97 18.69 -4.43
C ALA A 358 14.80 17.26 -3.90
N PRO A 359 14.58 16.23 -4.73
CA PRO A 359 14.69 14.85 -4.28
C PRO A 359 16.12 14.50 -3.83
N LEU A 360 16.26 13.47 -2.99
CA LEU A 360 17.58 12.97 -2.59
C LEU A 360 18.29 12.29 -3.77
N PHE A 361 17.55 11.57 -4.60
CA PHE A 361 17.99 11.00 -5.86
C PHE A 361 17.05 11.43 -6.98
N THR A 362 17.58 11.86 -8.13
CA THR A 362 16.71 12.26 -9.26
C THR A 362 15.85 11.08 -9.74
N PRO A 363 14.56 11.28 -10.04
CA PRO A 363 13.65 10.24 -10.52
C PRO A 363 13.96 9.88 -11.99
N SER A 364 15.06 9.17 -12.22
CA SER A 364 15.54 8.83 -13.56
C SER A 364 16.16 7.44 -13.60
N LYS A 365 16.33 6.90 -14.82
CA LYS A 365 17.04 5.62 -15.06
C LYS A 365 18.48 5.61 -14.57
N HIS A 366 19.09 6.79 -14.46
CA HIS A 366 20.44 6.98 -13.92
C HIS A 366 20.37 8.01 -12.80
N PRO A 367 19.89 7.61 -11.61
CA PRO A 367 19.68 8.53 -10.51
C PRO A 367 20.96 9.29 -10.17
N LYS A 368 20.86 10.61 -10.02
CA LYS A 368 21.93 11.45 -9.48
C LYS A 368 21.56 11.79 -8.04
N ARG A 369 22.52 11.71 -7.13
CA ARG A 369 22.32 12.07 -5.72
C ARG A 369 22.44 13.58 -5.53
N ARG A 370 21.63 14.16 -4.63
CA ARG A 370 21.78 15.54 -4.15
C ARG A 370 23.22 15.78 -3.70
N LYS A 371 23.85 16.87 -4.15
CA LYS A 371 25.27 17.16 -3.88
C LYS A 371 25.50 17.53 -2.42
N ASN A 372 24.66 18.40 -1.88
CA ASN A 372 24.57 18.65 -0.44
C ASN A 372 23.29 17.97 0.05
N ILE A 373 23.42 16.84 0.75
CA ILE A 373 22.24 16.08 1.17
C ILE A 373 21.43 16.80 2.26
N GLU A 374 22.09 17.62 3.07
CA GLU A 374 21.48 18.33 4.21
C GLU A 374 20.64 19.54 3.77
N ASP A 375 20.91 20.07 2.57
CA ASP A 375 20.20 21.24 2.01
C ASP A 375 19.15 20.78 1.00
N ARG A 376 17.92 20.56 1.49
CA ARG A 376 16.78 20.06 0.71
C ARG A 376 16.28 21.04 -0.35
N HIS A 377 16.55 22.33 -0.22
CA HIS A 377 16.14 23.34 -1.21
C HIS A 377 17.09 23.39 -2.42
N ARG A 378 18.25 22.74 -2.34
CA ARG A 378 19.29 22.88 -3.35
C ARG A 378 19.23 21.78 -4.41
N TRP A 379 18.71 22.14 -5.58
CA TRP A 379 18.66 21.36 -6.81
C TRP A 379 20.02 21.23 -7.51
N ARG A 380 21.02 20.71 -6.80
CA ARG A 380 22.35 20.41 -7.36
C ARG A 380 22.65 18.95 -7.13
N TYR A 381 23.00 18.24 -8.20
CA TYR A 381 23.19 16.79 -8.18
C TYR A 381 24.60 16.37 -8.61
N THR A 382 25.00 15.18 -8.22
CA THR A 382 26.26 14.53 -8.61
C THR A 382 25.99 13.09 -9.08
N SER A 383 26.73 12.65 -10.09
CA SER A 383 26.83 11.24 -10.48
C SER A 383 27.99 10.52 -9.79
N ASP A 384 28.89 11.28 -9.15
CA ASP A 384 30.01 10.77 -8.38
C ASP A 384 29.59 10.71 -6.90
N TYR A 385 29.09 9.54 -6.49
CA TYR A 385 28.71 9.24 -5.11
C TYR A 385 28.76 7.72 -4.86
N TRP A 386 28.83 7.34 -3.59
CA TRP A 386 28.68 5.96 -3.15
C TRP A 386 27.48 5.85 -2.22
N PHE A 387 26.75 4.74 -2.27
CA PHE A 387 25.58 4.54 -1.41
C PHE A 387 25.98 4.48 0.06
N TRP A 388 27.01 3.71 0.41
CA TRP A 388 27.49 3.64 1.80
C TRP A 388 27.94 4.99 2.39
N THR A 389 28.62 5.86 1.62
CA THR A 389 28.98 7.21 2.12
C THR A 389 27.76 8.11 2.26
N THR A 390 26.75 7.91 1.41
CA THR A 390 25.47 8.61 1.49
C THR A 390 24.72 8.20 2.76
N LEU A 391 24.61 6.89 3.05
CA LEU A 391 24.01 6.39 4.29
C LEU A 391 24.72 6.91 5.54
N LEU A 392 26.06 6.91 5.53
CA LEU A 392 26.83 7.46 6.64
C LEU A 392 26.48 8.93 6.87
N SER A 393 26.39 9.71 5.79
CA SER A 393 26.05 11.14 5.86
C SER A 393 24.61 11.35 6.36
N ILE A 394 23.65 10.55 5.89
CA ILE A 394 22.26 10.55 6.37
C ILE A 394 22.22 10.30 7.89
N ASN A 395 22.89 9.23 8.35
CA ASN A 395 22.90 8.84 9.76
C ASN A 395 23.57 9.89 10.67
N LEU A 396 24.67 10.50 10.19
CA LEU A 396 25.40 11.53 10.96
C LEU A 396 24.65 12.87 11.02
N SER A 397 23.92 13.24 9.97
CA SER A 397 23.18 14.52 9.92
C SER A 397 22.06 14.62 10.97
N GLY A 398 21.42 13.49 11.29
CA GLY A 398 20.23 13.44 12.14
C GLY A 398 18.94 13.95 11.48
N LEU A 399 19.00 14.49 10.25
CA LEU A 399 17.84 15.07 9.54
C LEU A 399 16.77 14.06 9.10
N TRP A 400 17.14 12.78 9.06
CA TRP A 400 16.25 11.64 8.77
C TRP A 400 15.73 10.93 10.02
N LYS A 401 16.03 11.43 11.23
CA LYS A 401 15.45 10.88 12.45
C LYS A 401 13.98 11.31 12.54
N TYR A 402 13.10 10.34 12.77
CA TYR A 402 11.69 10.63 12.94
C TYR A 402 11.44 11.41 14.25
N PRO A 403 10.52 12.39 14.27
CA PRO A 403 9.80 12.93 13.12
C PRO A 403 10.72 13.73 12.17
N ILE A 404 10.64 13.43 10.88
CA ILE A 404 11.41 14.15 9.86
C ILE A 404 10.73 15.49 9.61
N HIS A 405 11.45 16.57 9.88
CA HIS A 405 11.02 17.96 9.68
C HIS A 405 11.87 18.62 8.62
N MET A 406 11.33 19.64 7.93
CA MET A 406 12.04 20.42 6.89
C MET A 406 13.45 20.82 7.29
#